data_AF-F4MYJ8-F1
#
_entry.id   AF-F4MYJ8-F1
#
_cell.length_a   1.000
_cell.length_b   1.000
_cell.length_c   1.000
_cell.angle_alpha   90.00
_cell.angle_beta   90.00
_cell.angle_gamma   90.00
#
_symmetry.space_group_name_H-M   'P 1'
#
loop_
_entity.id
_entity.type
_entity.pdbx_description
1 polymer ?
#
loop_
_entity_poly.entity_id
_entity_poly.type
_entity_poly.pdbx_seq_one_letter_code
_entity_poly.pdbx_strand_id
1 'polypeptide(L)'
;MRAQRQEILSSNIANADTPGFQARDIDFSSQLKKVMEQGRASGTGVSLSLTSARHIPASTVQPPDLDLLFRVPDQPSMDGNTVDMDRERTNLPITA
;
A
#
# COMPACT_ATOMS: atom_id res chain seq x y z
N MET A 1 -2.51 -1.46 -5.45
CA MET A 1 -1.15 -1.87 -5.06
C MET A 1 -0.06 -0.88 -5.49
N ARG A 2 0.21 -0.64 -6.78
CA ARG A 2 1.26 0.32 -7.20
C ARG A 2 1.00 1.75 -6.73
N ALA A 3 -0.22 2.25 -6.94
CA ALA A 3 -0.62 3.59 -6.49
C ALA A 3 -0.52 3.75 -4.96
N GLN A 4 -0.95 2.74 -4.19
CA GLN A 4 -0.84 2.76 -2.73
C GLN A 4 0.61 2.78 -2.25
N ARG A 5 1.50 2.00 -2.90
CA ARG A 5 2.94 2.06 -2.58
C ARG A 5 3.51 3.45 -2.88
N GLN A 6 3.13 4.06 -4.00
CA GLN A 6 3.56 5.43 -4.33
C GLN A 6 3.07 6.44 -3.30
N GLU A 7 1.86 6.30 -2.78
CA GLU A 7 1.31 7.15 -1.73
C GLU A 7 2.11 7.04 -0.42
N ILE A 8 2.49 5.82 -0.01
CA ILE A 8 3.35 5.60 1.17
C ILE A 8 4.72 6.24 0.98
N LEU A 9 5.37 6.01 -0.17
CA LEU A 9 6.66 6.62 -0.50
C LEU A 9 6.56 8.15 -0.50
N SER A 10 5.47 8.71 -1.06
CA SER A 10 5.23 10.15 -1.09
C SER A 10 5.03 10.71 0.32
N SER A 11 4.33 9.97 1.19
CA SER A 11 4.16 10.33 2.60
C SER A 11 5.48 10.31 3.37
N ASN A 12 6.33 9.31 3.15
CA ASN A 12 7.66 9.25 3.75
C ASN A 12 8.51 10.45 3.31
N ILE A 13 8.55 10.74 1.99
CA ILE A 13 9.30 11.88 1.42
C ILE A 13 8.80 13.21 2.00
N ALA A 14 7.48 13.39 2.12
CA ALA A 14 6.91 14.62 2.67
C ALA A 14 7.28 14.83 4.16
N ASN A 15 7.51 13.76 4.90
CA ASN A 15 7.87 13.80 6.32
C ASN A 15 9.38 13.59 6.57
N ALA A 16 10.21 13.63 5.53
CA ALA A 16 11.66 13.41 5.64
C ALA A 16 12.38 14.49 6.48
N ASP A 17 11.80 15.68 6.62
CA ASP A 17 12.33 16.76 7.46
C ASP A 17 11.55 16.89 8.78
N THR A 18 10.77 15.87 9.16
CA THR A 18 10.00 15.85 10.42
C THR A 18 10.76 15.06 11.49
N PRO A 19 11.20 15.70 12.60
CA PRO A 19 11.90 15.02 13.68
C PRO A 19 11.08 13.87 14.27
N GLY A 20 11.72 12.73 14.54
CA GLY A 20 11.08 11.55 15.14
C GLY A 20 10.11 10.77 14.24
N PHE A 21 10.06 11.07 12.93
CA PHE A 21 9.16 10.35 12.03
C PHE A 21 9.63 8.91 11.74
N GLN A 22 8.66 7.99 11.69
CA GLN A 22 8.88 6.57 11.45
C GLN A 22 8.40 6.17 10.05
N ALA A 23 9.36 5.84 9.17
CA ALA A 23 9.09 5.43 7.81
C ALA A 23 8.28 4.13 7.78
N ARG A 24 7.26 4.10 6.91
CA ARG A 24 6.40 2.92 6.72
C ARG A 24 6.66 2.32 5.35
N ASP A 25 6.56 1.00 5.25
CA ASP A 25 6.59 0.29 3.98
C ASP A 25 5.65 -0.92 4.01
N ILE A 26 5.38 -1.45 2.82
CA ILE A 26 4.66 -2.70 2.62
C ILE A 26 5.61 -3.71 1.98
N ASP A 27 5.59 -4.95 2.46
CA ASP A 27 6.21 -6.04 1.71
C ASP A 27 5.32 -6.37 0.50
N PHE A 28 5.63 -5.71 -0.61
CA PHE A 28 4.90 -5.86 -1.87
C PHE A 28 4.85 -7.32 -2.32
N SER A 29 5.90 -8.11 -2.07
CA SER A 29 5.98 -9.49 -2.54
C SER A 29 4.97 -10.38 -1.81
N SER A 30 4.90 -10.27 -0.49
CA SER A 30 3.93 -11.01 0.32
C SER A 30 2.51 -10.50 0.10
N GLN A 31 2.30 -9.19 -0.04
CA GLN A 31 0.97 -8.62 -0.31
C GLN A 31 0.45 -8.97 -1.70
N LEU A 32 1.31 -8.98 -2.73
CA LEU A 32 0.92 -9.44 -4.07
C LEU A 32 0.55 -10.92 -4.03
N LYS A 33 1.34 -11.76 -3.34
CA LYS A 33 1.03 -13.17 -3.16
C LYS A 33 -0.31 -13.36 -2.44
N LYS A 34 -0.54 -12.62 -1.34
CA LYS A 34 -1.80 -12.63 -0.58
C LYS A 34 -2.99 -12.25 -1.46
N VAL A 35 -2.85 -11.24 -2.32
CA VAL A 35 -3.93 -10.85 -3.26
C VAL A 35 -4.09 -11.84 -4.41
N MET A 36 -3.03 -12.51 -4.87
CA MET A 36 -3.16 -13.57 -5.87
C MET A 36 -3.79 -14.85 -5.29
N GLU A 37 -3.58 -15.13 -4.00
CA GLU A 37 -4.22 -16.22 -3.26
C GLU A 37 -5.67 -15.86 -2.89
N GLN A 38 -5.93 -14.65 -2.38
CA GLN A 38 -7.27 -14.15 -2.07
C GLN A 38 -8.10 -13.93 -3.33
N GLY A 39 -7.52 -13.42 -4.42
CA GLY A 39 -8.20 -13.28 -5.71
C GLY A 39 -8.59 -14.63 -6.33
N ARG A 40 -7.92 -15.72 -5.94
CA ARG A 40 -8.35 -17.10 -6.24
C ARG A 40 -9.46 -17.60 -5.31
N ALA A 41 -9.61 -17.00 -4.13
CA ALA A 41 -10.61 -17.33 -3.12
C ALA A 41 -11.81 -16.36 -3.07
N SER A 42 -11.79 -15.25 -3.81
CA SER A 42 -12.76 -14.16 -3.70
C SER A 42 -14.09 -14.47 -4.37
N GLY A 43 -14.90 -15.23 -3.65
CA GLY A 43 -16.34 -14.99 -3.50
C GLY A 43 -16.66 -14.05 -2.33
N THR A 44 -15.71 -13.24 -1.86
CA THR A 44 -15.80 -12.42 -0.64
C THR A 44 -16.32 -10.99 -0.86
N GLY A 45 -16.85 -10.69 -2.04
CA GLY A 45 -17.56 -9.44 -2.28
C GLY A 45 -18.96 -9.49 -1.67
N VAL A 46 -19.46 -8.37 -1.15
CA VAL A 46 -20.87 -8.27 -0.76
C VAL A 46 -21.69 -8.35 -2.05
N SER A 47 -22.37 -9.48 -2.25
CA SER A 47 -23.27 -9.67 -3.39
C SER A 47 -24.62 -9.05 -3.07
N LEU A 48 -25.06 -8.08 -3.89
CA LEU A 48 -26.39 -7.51 -3.77
C LEU A 48 -27.43 -8.45 -4.41
N SER A 49 -28.60 -8.54 -3.79
CA SER A 49 -29.72 -9.28 -4.36
C SER A 49 -30.26 -8.56 -5.60
N LEU A 50 -30.34 -9.26 -6.73
CA LEU A 50 -30.92 -8.73 -7.95
C LEU A 50 -32.44 -8.86 -7.90
N THR A 51 -33.15 -7.75 -8.09
CA THR A 51 -34.61 -7.73 -8.12
C THR A 51 -35.20 -8.15 -9.47
N SER A 52 -34.39 -8.20 -10.53
CA SER A 52 -34.78 -8.56 -11.88
C SER A 52 -33.64 -9.27 -12.60
N ALA A 53 -33.96 -10.23 -13.46
CA ALA A 53 -32.98 -10.98 -14.26
C ALA A 53 -32.23 -10.11 -15.30
N ARG A 54 -32.71 -8.89 -15.57
CA ARG A 54 -32.03 -7.92 -16.46
C ARG A 54 -31.06 -7.00 -15.74
N HIS A 55 -30.98 -7.06 -14.41
CA HIS A 55 -30.06 -6.23 -13.65
C HIS A 55 -28.63 -6.76 -13.73
N ILE A 56 -27.68 -5.82 -13.86
CA ILE A 56 -26.25 -6.14 -13.84
C ILE A 56 -25.84 -6.41 -12.39
N PRO A 57 -25.22 -7.56 -12.08
CA PRO A 57 -24.71 -7.85 -10.75
C PRO A 57 -23.63 -6.83 -10.37
N ALA A 58 -23.92 -6.02 -9.36
CA ALA A 58 -22.92 -5.19 -8.72
C ALA A 58 -22.10 -6.06 -7.76
N SER A 59 -20.78 -6.08 -7.96
CA SER A 59 -19.82 -6.71 -7.04
C SER A 59 -18.94 -5.62 -6.46
N THR A 60 -18.78 -5.60 -5.14
CA THR A 60 -17.85 -4.68 -4.49
C THR A 60 -16.43 -5.16 -4.73
N VAL A 61 -15.59 -4.32 -5.34
CA VAL A 61 -14.14 -4.51 -5.35
C VAL A 61 -13.62 -3.84 -4.09
N GLN A 62 -13.44 -4.62 -3.03
CA GLN A 62 -12.84 -4.09 -1.82
C GLN A 62 -11.33 -3.96 -2.06
N PRO A 63 -10.73 -2.78 -1.85
CA PRO A 63 -9.28 -2.64 -1.94
C PRO A 63 -8.64 -3.59 -0.92
N PRO A 64 -7.50 -4.22 -1.26
CA PRO A 64 -6.82 -5.11 -0.34
C PRO A 64 -6.39 -4.32 0.90
N ASP A 65 -6.65 -4.88 2.07
CA ASP A 65 -6.15 -4.36 3.33
C ASP A 65 -4.62 -4.55 3.36
N LEU A 66 -3.90 -3.43 3.39
CA LEU A 66 -2.43 -3.43 3.36
C LEU A 66 -1.95 -3.37 4.80
N ASP A 67 -1.24 -4.41 5.21
CA ASP A 67 -0.54 -4.39 6.50
C ASP A 67 0.67 -3.44 6.37
N LEU A 68 0.54 -2.24 6.92
CA LEU A 68 1.60 -1.23 6.94
C LEU A 68 2.55 -1.56 8.09
N LEU A 69 3.81 -1.85 7.78
CA LEU A 69 4.82 -2.12 8.79
C LEU A 69 5.77 -0.93 8.90
N PHE A 70 6.27 -0.70 10.11
CA PHE A 70 7.41 0.18 10.32
C PHE A 70 8.66 -0.46 9.73
N ARG A 71 9.45 0.34 9.01
CA ARG A 71 10.73 -0.13 8.47
C ARG A 71 11.78 -0.14 9.58
N VAL A 72 12.66 -1.13 9.56
CA VAL A 72 13.91 -1.08 10.33
C VAL A 72 14.82 -0.03 9.68
N PRO A 73 15.26 1.01 10.41
CA PRO A 73 16.12 2.05 9.86
C PRO A 73 17.53 1.50 9.59
N ASP A 74 17.99 1.59 8.35
CA ASP A 74 19.37 1.30 7.97
C ASP A 74 20.31 2.47 8.36
N GLN A 75 19.82 3.71 8.28
CA GLN A 75 20.52 4.93 8.69
C GLN A 75 19.56 5.89 9.42
N PRO A 76 19.39 5.76 10.74
CA PRO A 76 18.59 6.71 11.50
C PRO A 76 19.30 8.07 11.54
N SER A 77 18.55 9.14 11.28
CA SER A 77 19.03 10.50 11.42
C SER A 77 19.21 10.87 12.90
N MET A 78 20.04 11.87 13.17
CA MET A 78 20.36 12.32 14.54
C MET A 78 19.15 12.88 15.31
N ASP A 79 18.10 13.29 14.59
CA ASP A 79 16.83 13.79 15.11
C ASP A 79 15.79 12.68 15.35
N GLY A 80 16.17 11.42 15.19
CA GLY A 80 15.28 10.26 15.37
C GLY A 80 14.36 10.00 14.19
N ASN A 81 14.54 10.70 13.07
CA ASN A 81 13.86 10.34 11.82
C ASN A 81 14.49 9.08 11.21
N THR A 82 13.64 8.20 10.67
CA THR A 82 14.03 6.93 10.04
C THR A 82 13.83 6.92 8.53
N VAL A 83 13.41 8.06 7.95
CA VAL A 83 13.25 8.22 6.50
C VAL A 83 14.61 8.42 5.84
N ASP A 84 14.84 7.67 4.77
CA ASP A 84 16.03 7.78 3.92
C ASP A 84 15.63 8.32 2.54
N MET A 85 15.93 9.58 2.27
CA MET A 85 15.52 10.28 1.05
C MET A 85 16.09 9.67 -0.23
N ASP A 86 17.32 9.16 -0.21
CA ASP A 86 17.94 8.57 -1.39
C ASP A 86 17.27 7.25 -1.75
N ARG A 87 16.91 6.48 -0.71
CA ARG A 87 16.13 5.25 -0.85
C ARG A 87 14.70 5.52 -1.34
N GLU A 88 13.99 6.49 -0.76
CA GLU A 88 12.62 6.80 -1.16
C GLU A 88 12.56 7.26 -2.62
N ARG A 89 13.52 8.10 -3.06
CA ARG A 89 13.64 8.54 -4.47
C ARG A 89 13.93 7.41 -5.43
N THR A 90 14.77 6.45 -5.05
CA THR A 90 15.06 5.26 -5.86
C THR A 90 13.83 4.36 -6.00
N ASN A 91 13.02 4.24 -4.94
CA ASN A 91 11.82 3.42 -4.92
C ASN A 91 10.60 4.08 -5.56
N LEU A 92 10.61 5.40 -5.78
CA LEU A 92 9.55 6.15 -6.45
C LEU A 92 9.82 6.22 -7.96
N PRO A 93 9.22 5.33 -8.79
CA PRO A 93 9.46 5.37 -10.23
C PRO A 93 8.83 6.64 -10.82
N ILE A 94 9.67 7.52 -11.37
CA ILE A 94 9.26 8.61 -12.28
C ILE A 94 8.84 7.95 -13.59
N THR A 95 7.56 7.64 -13.74
CA THR A 95 6.99 7.29 -15.04
C THR A 95 6.29 8.55 -15.55
N ALA A 96 6.93 9.19 -16.53
CA ALA A 96 6.35 10.29 -17.31
C ALA A 96 5.40 9.75 -18.38
#